data_AF-A0A7V4MIY1-F1
#
_entry.id   AF-A0A7V4MIY1-F1
#
_cell.length_a   1.000
_cell.length_b   1.000
_cell.length_c   1.000
_cell.angle_alpha   90.00
_cell.angle_beta   90.00
_cell.angle_gamma   90.00
#
_symmetry.space_group_name_H-M   'P 1'
#
loop_
_entity.id
_entity.type
_entity.pdbx_description
1 polymer ?
#
loop_
_entity_poly.entity_id
_entity_poly.type
_entity_poly.pdbx_seq_one_letter_code
_entity_poly.pdbx_strand_id
1 'polypeptide(L)'
;MKLTNEKMKAILDDLYALDVSLKEHEKEIIAIITGLADSKPEIILDENFQNRLRADLLRKAITDKEPSITIFHAENMKKIIYALSGAALTIAIMLPLLASELVKTGSLPKALNKKPIAFDLKINRLDEASFGKLALSSAPAQGGSAGAVYGLGGGGASAPLVRDAEGKLMPIDMKNYTFVYKGGEFAVPEMKDVLKRIKGVNANLDVTGIARVLNLGAVNTDSFPGLDLQNINLVQRDGFGYALNINLDEGAISINQNGDAWLAKCQVPDCSDQRMKKEDVLPDEEVIRIADNFISEHGIDMSHYDRPRVSDDWVRAYMSARAKDDFYIPESAEVVYPLKINQEKVFDEYSGKEQGLSLTVNHKLKKVMTLYGLNTENYDSSAYSTVNDRAKIIEIAEKGGFNYFSYPEAKKTVALELGDPQMGYIRYYDFRDGKNSELLVPALSFPIRNLPESDPNFYRNAIVVPIISDIFNERLNNMNPVPELKIMQGGGREE
;
A
#
# COMPACT_ATOMS: atom_id res chain seq x y z
N MET A 1 -15.61 -58.04 -0.89
CA MET A 1 -16.95 -58.27 -0.28
C MET A 1 -17.99 -57.66 -1.24
N LYS A 2 -19.04 -58.38 -1.65
CA LYS A 2 -20.03 -57.82 -2.61
C LYS A 2 -20.79 -56.67 -1.95
N LEU A 3 -20.94 -55.55 -2.65
CA LEU A 3 -21.76 -54.43 -2.21
C LEU A 3 -23.22 -54.88 -2.13
N THR A 4 -23.76 -55.01 -0.92
CA THR A 4 -25.15 -55.41 -0.70
C THR A 4 -26.06 -54.20 -0.86
N ASN A 5 -27.32 -54.42 -1.26
CA ASN A 5 -28.32 -53.36 -1.38
C ASN A 5 -28.48 -52.58 -0.06
N GLU A 6 -28.34 -53.24 1.09
CA GLU A 6 -28.38 -52.59 2.41
C GLU A 6 -27.22 -51.63 2.63
N LYS A 7 -25.99 -52.00 2.22
CA LYS A 7 -24.82 -51.11 2.32
C LYS A 7 -24.88 -49.96 1.31
N MET A 8 -25.36 -50.22 0.09
CA MET A 8 -25.61 -49.16 -0.89
C MET A 8 -26.62 -48.16 -0.36
N LYS A 9 -27.73 -48.64 0.21
CA LYS A 9 -28.75 -47.78 0.78
C LYS A 9 -28.22 -46.96 1.97
N ALA A 10 -27.41 -47.56 2.84
CA ALA A 10 -26.79 -46.82 3.94
C ALA A 10 -25.88 -45.68 3.44
N ILE A 11 -25.05 -45.94 2.41
CA ILE A 11 -24.21 -44.89 1.81
C ILE A 11 -25.07 -43.78 1.19
N LEU A 12 -26.15 -44.14 0.49
CA LEU A 12 -27.05 -43.15 -0.12
C LEU A 12 -27.79 -42.34 0.95
N ASP A 13 -28.30 -42.98 2.00
CA ASP A 13 -28.98 -42.33 3.11
C ASP A 13 -28.02 -41.36 3.84
N ASP A 14 -26.75 -41.74 4.03
CA ASP A 14 -25.70 -40.86 4.57
C ASP A 14 -25.45 -39.66 3.64
N LEU A 15 -25.33 -39.89 2.32
CA LEU A 15 -25.16 -38.82 1.34
C LEU A 15 -26.37 -37.88 1.29
N TYR A 16 -27.58 -38.41 1.41
CA TYR A 16 -28.82 -37.62 1.40
C TYR A 16 -29.08 -36.88 2.70
N ALA A 17 -28.59 -37.42 3.82
CA ALA A 17 -28.62 -36.73 5.10
C ALA A 17 -27.71 -35.50 5.08
N LEU A 18 -26.63 -35.53 4.28
CA LEU A 18 -25.75 -34.40 4.04
C LEU A 18 -26.35 -33.40 3.03
N ASP A 19 -26.92 -33.89 1.93
CA ASP A 19 -27.57 -33.03 0.93
C ASP A 19 -28.74 -33.76 0.24
N VAL A 20 -29.96 -33.29 0.51
CA VAL A 20 -31.19 -33.84 -0.06
C VAL A 20 -31.26 -33.69 -1.59
N SER A 21 -30.60 -32.69 -2.18
CA SER A 21 -30.62 -32.48 -3.63
C SER A 21 -29.90 -33.59 -4.39
N LEU A 22 -28.99 -34.33 -3.74
CA LEU A 22 -28.32 -35.50 -4.32
C LEU A 22 -29.29 -36.63 -4.68
N LYS A 23 -30.50 -36.64 -4.12
CA LYS A 23 -31.55 -37.59 -4.53
C LYS A 23 -31.92 -37.45 -6.01
N GLU A 24 -31.79 -36.25 -6.58
CA GLU A 24 -32.03 -36.00 -8.00
C GLU A 24 -30.99 -36.71 -8.90
N HIS A 25 -29.83 -37.04 -8.32
CA HIS A 25 -28.68 -37.67 -8.98
C HIS A 25 -28.41 -39.11 -8.50
N GLU A 26 -29.38 -39.75 -7.83
CA GLU A 26 -29.24 -41.08 -7.21
C GLU A 26 -28.64 -42.12 -8.16
N LYS A 27 -29.10 -42.13 -9.42
CA LYS A 27 -28.66 -43.11 -10.42
C LYS A 27 -27.18 -42.94 -10.80
N GLU A 28 -26.71 -41.71 -10.91
CA GLU A 28 -25.30 -41.42 -11.21
C GLU A 28 -24.40 -41.77 -10.03
N ILE A 29 -24.86 -41.47 -8.81
CA ILE A 29 -24.16 -41.78 -7.56
C ILE A 29 -24.03 -43.30 -7.38
N ILE A 30 -25.10 -44.06 -7.60
CA ILE A 30 -25.09 -45.53 -7.58
C ILE A 30 -24.08 -46.09 -8.58
N ALA A 31 -24.04 -45.55 -9.81
CA ALA A 31 -23.10 -46.00 -10.83
C ALA A 31 -21.65 -45.78 -10.43
N ILE A 32 -21.33 -44.63 -9.80
CA ILE A 32 -19.99 -44.32 -9.31
C ILE A 32 -19.60 -45.24 -8.14
N ILE A 33 -20.47 -45.41 -7.14
CA ILE A 33 -20.21 -46.26 -5.98
C ILE A 33 -19.99 -47.71 -6.41
N THR A 34 -20.81 -48.20 -7.36
CA THR A 34 -20.67 -49.55 -7.91
C THR A 34 -19.36 -49.71 -8.68
N GLY A 35 -19.02 -48.75 -9.54
CA GLY A 35 -17.75 -48.78 -10.28
C GLY A 35 -16.52 -48.76 -9.37
N LEU A 36 -16.58 -48.02 -8.26
CA LEU A 36 -15.51 -47.99 -7.26
C LEU A 36 -15.40 -49.32 -6.50
N ALA A 37 -16.53 -49.89 -6.09
CA ALA A 37 -16.58 -51.17 -5.40
C ALA A 37 -16.09 -52.34 -6.28
N ASP A 38 -16.40 -52.31 -7.57
CA ASP A 38 -15.97 -53.33 -8.54
C ASP A 38 -14.48 -53.19 -8.90
N SER A 39 -13.94 -51.97 -8.88
CA SER A 39 -12.53 -51.72 -9.18
C SER A 39 -11.56 -52.15 -8.06
N LYS A 40 -12.04 -52.31 -6.81
CA LYS A 40 -11.22 -52.67 -5.63
C LYS A 40 -12.02 -53.47 -4.59
N PRO A 41 -11.98 -54.83 -4.63
CA PRO A 41 -12.89 -55.68 -3.85
C PRO A 41 -12.62 -55.77 -2.33
N GLU A 42 -11.53 -55.17 -1.85
CA GLU A 42 -11.10 -55.15 -0.43
C GLU A 42 -11.33 -53.80 0.27
N ILE A 43 -12.24 -52.97 -0.22
CA ILE A 43 -12.56 -51.70 0.44
C ILE A 43 -13.43 -51.97 1.67
N ILE A 44 -12.91 -51.63 2.85
CA ILE A 44 -13.69 -51.44 4.07
C ILE A 44 -14.34 -50.06 3.95
N LEU A 45 -15.67 -50.01 4.00
CA LEU A 45 -16.46 -48.79 3.95
C LEU A 45 -16.38 -48.09 5.31
N ASP A 46 -15.24 -47.47 5.58
CA ASP A 46 -14.97 -46.70 6.79
C ASP A 46 -15.02 -45.19 6.51
N GLU A 47 -14.90 -44.38 7.56
CA GLU A 47 -14.90 -42.92 7.48
C GLU A 47 -13.80 -42.39 6.54
N ASN A 48 -12.68 -43.10 6.44
CA ASN A 48 -11.58 -42.77 5.52
C ASN A 48 -11.96 -43.02 4.05
N PHE A 49 -12.75 -44.06 3.76
CA PHE A 49 -13.31 -44.28 2.44
C PHE A 49 -14.30 -43.16 2.07
N GLN A 50 -15.19 -42.76 2.98
CA GLN A 50 -16.13 -41.67 2.75
C GLN A 50 -15.41 -40.33 2.48
N ASN A 51 -14.37 -40.01 3.25
CA ASN A 51 -13.56 -38.81 3.04
C ASN A 51 -12.80 -38.82 1.72
N ARG A 52 -12.29 -39.98 1.28
CA ARG A 52 -11.65 -40.13 -0.03
C ARG A 52 -12.65 -40.01 -1.18
N LEU A 53 -13.81 -40.64 -1.06
CA LEU A 53 -14.90 -40.52 -2.04
C LEU A 53 -15.31 -39.05 -2.21
N ARG A 54 -15.41 -38.31 -1.09
CA ARG A 54 -15.70 -36.86 -1.10
C ARG A 54 -14.61 -36.06 -1.83
N ALA A 55 -13.33 -36.33 -1.54
CA ALA A 55 -12.22 -35.68 -2.19
C ALA A 55 -12.16 -35.99 -3.70
N ASP A 56 -12.46 -37.23 -4.10
CA ASP A 56 -12.45 -37.64 -5.50
C ASP A 56 -13.65 -37.07 -6.29
N LEU A 57 -14.83 -36.96 -5.68
CA LEU A 57 -15.98 -36.28 -6.28
C LEU A 57 -15.70 -34.79 -6.49
N LEU A 58 -15.11 -34.12 -5.49
CA LEU A 58 -14.70 -32.71 -5.59
C LEU A 58 -13.60 -32.51 -6.64
N ARG A 59 -12.61 -33.40 -6.68
CA ARG A 59 -11.54 -33.36 -7.69
C ARG A 59 -12.13 -33.55 -9.09
N LYS A 60 -13.04 -34.51 -9.29
CA LYS A 60 -13.66 -34.76 -10.59
C LYS A 60 -14.52 -33.57 -11.07
N ALA A 61 -15.24 -32.91 -10.17
CA ALA A 61 -15.96 -31.67 -10.46
C ALA A 61 -15.05 -30.50 -10.87
N ILE A 62 -13.76 -30.56 -10.52
CA ILE A 62 -12.74 -29.57 -10.89
C ILE A 62 -12.00 -29.99 -12.18
N THR A 63 -11.64 -31.27 -12.32
CA THR A 63 -10.86 -31.79 -13.46
C THR A 63 -11.66 -31.89 -14.76
N ASP A 64 -12.98 -32.10 -14.71
CA ASP A 64 -13.85 -32.11 -15.90
C ASP A 64 -14.06 -30.70 -16.52
N LYS A 65 -13.30 -29.68 -16.08
CA LYS A 65 -13.33 -28.30 -16.58
C LYS A 65 -12.16 -27.88 -17.50
N GLU A 66 -11.22 -28.77 -17.84
CA GLU A 66 -10.29 -28.47 -18.94
C GLU A 66 -10.86 -28.95 -20.28
N PRO A 67 -11.25 -28.05 -21.19
CA PRO A 67 -11.57 -28.45 -22.55
C PRO A 67 -10.25 -28.78 -23.26
N SER A 68 -10.04 -30.04 -23.62
CA SER A 68 -9.09 -30.35 -24.69
C SER A 68 -9.64 -29.72 -25.97
N ILE A 69 -8.98 -28.66 -26.44
CA ILE A 69 -9.35 -27.93 -27.66
C ILE A 69 -9.07 -28.86 -28.84
N THR A 70 -10.10 -29.60 -29.25
CA THR A 70 -10.16 -30.23 -30.57
C THR A 70 -11.12 -29.41 -31.41
N ILE A 71 -10.62 -28.81 -32.47
CA ILE A 71 -11.35 -27.93 -33.40
C ILE A 71 -12.54 -28.72 -33.98
N PHE A 72 -13.76 -28.33 -33.61
CA PHE A 72 -14.99 -28.85 -34.23
C PHE A 72 -16.01 -27.74 -34.51
N HIS A 73 -16.65 -27.88 -35.68
CA HIS A 73 -17.50 -26.90 -36.35
C HIS A 73 -18.79 -26.53 -35.59
N ALA A 74 -19.16 -25.26 -35.76
CA ALA A 74 -20.27 -24.58 -35.13
C ALA A 74 -21.62 -24.88 -35.81
N GLU A 75 -22.29 -25.97 -35.43
CA GLU A 75 -23.74 -26.10 -35.67
C GLU A 75 -24.55 -26.68 -34.48
N ASN A 76 -23.92 -27.04 -33.35
CA ASN A 76 -24.63 -27.63 -32.19
C ASN A 76 -24.59 -26.80 -30.88
N MET A 77 -24.43 -25.47 -30.98
CA MET A 77 -24.27 -24.58 -29.81
C MET A 77 -25.56 -24.21 -29.02
N LYS A 78 -26.73 -24.80 -29.32
CA LYS A 78 -27.94 -24.52 -28.50
C LYS A 78 -28.12 -25.42 -27.27
N LYS A 79 -27.31 -26.48 -27.11
CA LYS A 79 -27.40 -27.41 -25.96
C LYS A 79 -26.28 -27.23 -24.91
N ILE A 80 -25.18 -26.55 -25.26
CA ILE A 80 -24.03 -26.35 -24.35
C ILE A 80 -24.23 -25.13 -23.43
N ILE A 81 -25.03 -24.14 -23.85
CA ILE A 81 -25.37 -22.97 -23.01
C ILE A 81 -26.09 -23.39 -21.72
N TYR A 82 -26.89 -24.46 -21.73
CA TYR A 82 -27.59 -24.98 -20.54
C TYR A 82 -26.67 -25.71 -19.55
N ALA A 83 -25.54 -26.26 -20.01
CA ALA A 83 -24.57 -26.92 -19.14
C ALA A 83 -23.62 -25.92 -18.45
N LEU A 84 -23.29 -24.81 -19.13
CA LEU A 84 -22.47 -23.74 -18.54
C LEU A 84 -23.26 -22.82 -17.60
N SER A 85 -24.57 -22.64 -17.82
CA SER A 85 -25.44 -21.95 -16.86
C SER A 85 -25.63 -22.73 -15.55
N GLY A 86 -25.56 -24.07 -15.58
CA GLY A 86 -25.66 -24.92 -14.40
C GLY A 86 -24.43 -24.87 -13.49
N ALA A 87 -23.22 -24.73 -14.06
CA ALA A 87 -21.96 -24.66 -13.32
C ALA A 87 -21.74 -23.30 -12.60
N ALA A 88 -22.21 -22.21 -13.20
CA ALA A 88 -22.20 -20.88 -12.55
C ALA A 88 -23.27 -20.80 -11.46
N LEU A 89 -24.45 -21.40 -11.67
CA LEU A 89 -25.48 -21.50 -10.64
C LEU A 89 -25.02 -22.37 -9.45
N THR A 90 -24.35 -23.49 -9.69
CA THR A 90 -23.85 -24.36 -8.61
C THR A 90 -22.74 -23.69 -7.79
N ILE A 91 -21.86 -22.88 -8.38
CA ILE A 91 -20.88 -22.08 -7.60
C ILE A 91 -21.58 -20.96 -6.82
N ALA A 92 -22.55 -20.28 -7.42
CA ALA A 92 -23.35 -19.23 -6.77
C ALA A 92 -24.29 -19.78 -5.67
N ILE A 93 -24.64 -21.07 -5.72
CA ILE A 93 -25.44 -21.77 -4.70
C ILE A 93 -24.53 -22.42 -3.64
N MET A 94 -23.35 -22.95 -4.03
CA MET A 94 -22.40 -23.57 -3.10
C MET A 94 -21.66 -22.57 -2.21
N LEU A 95 -21.36 -21.35 -2.67
CA LEU A 95 -20.72 -20.33 -1.83
C LEU A 95 -21.60 -19.89 -0.64
N PRO A 96 -22.90 -19.59 -0.82
CA PRO A 96 -23.83 -19.39 0.28
C PRO A 96 -24.04 -20.63 1.14
N LEU A 97 -24.02 -21.84 0.56
CA LEU A 97 -24.20 -23.10 1.30
C LEU A 97 -23.00 -23.44 2.18
N LEU A 98 -21.77 -23.32 1.68
CA LEU A 98 -20.53 -23.45 2.46
C LEU A 98 -20.47 -22.39 3.56
N ALA A 99 -20.84 -21.16 3.26
CA ALA A 99 -20.99 -20.11 4.28
C ALA A 99 -22.09 -20.47 5.30
N SER A 100 -23.21 -21.08 4.86
CA SER A 100 -24.32 -21.45 5.74
C SER A 100 -24.03 -22.68 6.61
N GLU A 101 -23.26 -23.66 6.14
CA GLU A 101 -22.83 -24.82 6.94
C GLU A 101 -21.72 -24.47 7.92
N LEU A 102 -20.79 -23.58 7.54
CA LEU A 102 -19.81 -22.99 8.46
C LEU A 102 -20.50 -22.18 9.57
N VAL A 103 -21.62 -21.51 9.28
CA VAL A 103 -22.44 -20.77 10.24
C VAL A 103 -23.37 -21.69 11.07
N LYS A 104 -23.94 -22.75 10.48
CA LYS A 104 -24.90 -23.66 11.15
C LYS A 104 -24.24 -24.72 12.03
N THR A 105 -23.04 -25.19 11.69
CA THR A 105 -22.33 -26.20 12.51
C THR A 105 -21.67 -25.61 13.76
N GLY A 106 -21.74 -24.29 13.98
CA GLY A 106 -21.14 -23.63 15.13
C GLY A 106 -19.61 -23.75 15.20
N SER A 107 -18.98 -24.20 14.12
CA SER A 107 -17.54 -24.44 14.00
C SER A 107 -16.77 -23.20 13.52
N LEU A 108 -17.45 -22.21 12.93
CA LEU A 108 -16.98 -20.83 12.99
C LEU A 108 -17.14 -20.36 14.44
N PRO A 109 -16.05 -20.06 15.17
CA PRO A 109 -16.20 -19.60 16.52
C PRO A 109 -17.08 -18.35 16.49
N LYS A 110 -18.08 -18.29 17.39
CA LYS A 110 -18.81 -17.06 17.77
C LYS A 110 -17.86 -15.90 18.18
N ALA A 111 -16.55 -16.13 18.14
CA ALA A 111 -15.44 -15.23 18.42
C ALA A 111 -15.09 -14.27 17.27
N LEU A 112 -15.72 -14.33 16.08
CA LEU A 112 -15.79 -13.16 15.22
C LEU A 112 -16.77 -12.15 15.84
N ASN A 113 -16.38 -11.65 17.01
CA ASN A 113 -16.95 -10.45 17.59
C ASN A 113 -16.91 -9.39 16.49
N LYS A 114 -18.07 -8.82 16.15
CA LYS A 114 -18.23 -7.75 15.15
C LYS A 114 -17.55 -6.44 15.56
N LYS A 115 -16.50 -6.48 16.38
CA LYS A 115 -15.66 -5.32 16.59
C LYS A 115 -14.85 -5.17 15.30
N PRO A 116 -15.07 -4.09 14.53
CA PRO A 116 -14.24 -3.83 13.36
C PRO A 116 -12.78 -3.80 13.83
N ILE A 117 -11.87 -4.17 12.93
CA ILE A 117 -10.46 -3.83 13.12
C ILE A 117 -10.42 -2.31 13.24
N ALA A 118 -10.21 -1.83 14.46
CA ALA A 118 -10.27 -0.42 14.76
C ALA A 118 -8.94 0.21 14.36
N PHE A 119 -8.98 1.09 13.36
CA PHE A 119 -7.87 1.94 12.95
C PHE A 119 -7.81 3.25 13.77
N ASP A 120 -8.49 3.27 14.92
CA ASP A 120 -8.54 4.41 15.83
C ASP A 120 -7.12 4.87 16.22
N LEU A 121 -6.91 6.18 16.24
CA LEU A 121 -5.73 6.78 16.86
C LEU A 121 -5.75 6.53 18.37
N LYS A 122 -4.77 5.79 18.87
CA LYS A 122 -4.55 5.61 20.32
C LYS A 122 -3.14 6.01 20.65
N ILE A 123 -3.01 6.88 21.64
CA ILE A 123 -1.71 7.31 22.15
C ILE A 123 -1.64 6.91 23.62
N ASN A 124 -0.79 5.93 23.92
CA ASN A 124 -0.49 5.49 25.27
C ASN A 124 0.72 6.27 25.80
N ARG A 125 0.57 6.99 26.91
CA ARG A 125 1.66 7.81 27.45
C ARG A 125 2.54 6.99 28.39
N LEU A 126 3.83 6.96 28.10
CA LEU A 126 4.87 6.34 28.91
C LEU A 126 5.64 7.39 29.72
N ASP A 127 6.57 6.92 30.57
CA ASP A 127 7.51 7.77 31.28
C ASP A 127 8.45 8.52 30.32
N GLU A 128 9.09 9.58 30.80
CA GLU A 128 10.07 10.37 30.03
C GLU A 128 11.21 9.50 29.50
N ALA A 129 11.64 9.78 28.27
CA ALA A 129 12.72 9.06 27.59
C ALA A 129 12.60 7.51 27.58
N SER A 130 11.38 6.97 27.58
CA SER A 130 11.10 5.53 27.65
C SER A 130 11.60 4.73 26.44
N PHE A 131 11.89 5.38 25.30
CA PHE A 131 12.51 4.70 24.15
C PHE A 131 14.04 4.66 24.25
N GLY A 132 14.61 5.12 25.37
CA GLY A 132 16.04 5.31 25.56
C GLY A 132 16.57 6.50 24.77
N LYS A 133 17.89 6.62 24.68
CA LYS A 133 18.55 7.63 23.84
C LYS A 133 18.20 7.36 22.37
N LEU A 134 17.71 8.38 21.69
CA LEU A 134 17.38 8.27 20.27
C LEU A 134 18.68 8.45 19.48
N ALA A 135 19.08 7.45 18.70
CA ALA A 135 20.30 7.53 17.92
C ALA A 135 20.05 7.20 16.43
N LEU A 136 20.85 7.76 15.53
CA LEU A 136 21.05 7.29 14.17
C LEU A 136 21.83 5.99 14.27
N SER A 137 21.09 4.89 14.32
CA SER A 137 21.69 3.62 13.96
C SER A 137 21.97 3.66 12.46
N SER A 138 23.22 3.94 12.11
CA SER A 138 23.72 3.82 10.74
C SER A 138 23.77 2.34 10.35
N ALA A 139 22.61 1.71 10.19
CA ALA A 139 22.54 0.58 9.27
C ALA A 139 22.81 1.18 7.88
N PRO A 140 23.84 0.72 7.15
CA PRO A 140 23.98 1.12 5.75
C PRO A 140 22.66 0.78 5.08
N ALA A 141 22.10 1.74 4.33
CA ALA A 141 20.98 1.52 3.44
C ALA A 141 21.42 0.58 2.29
N GLN A 142 21.76 -0.67 2.61
CA GLN A 142 21.82 -1.76 1.67
C GLN A 142 20.43 -2.37 1.62
N GLY A 143 19.61 -1.83 0.73
CA GLY A 143 18.66 -2.60 -0.08
C GLY A 143 17.74 -3.59 0.64
N GLY A 144 17.32 -3.31 1.87
CA GLY A 144 16.23 -4.00 2.52
C GLY A 144 14.93 -3.49 1.93
N SER A 145 14.49 -4.08 0.82
CA SER A 145 13.16 -3.92 0.24
C SER A 145 12.09 -4.36 1.22
N ALA A 146 11.81 -3.54 2.23
CA ALA A 146 10.53 -3.53 2.91
C ALA A 146 9.54 -2.89 1.95
N GLY A 147 9.00 -3.69 1.03
CA GLY A 147 7.79 -3.38 0.29
C GLY A 147 7.71 -1.97 -0.29
N ALA A 148 8.78 -1.46 -0.92
CA ALA A 148 8.56 -0.72 -2.15
C ALA A 148 7.93 -1.75 -3.10
N VAL A 149 6.60 -1.87 -3.03
CA VAL A 149 5.83 -2.43 -4.12
C VAL A 149 6.32 -1.63 -5.31
N TYR A 150 7.15 -2.27 -6.15
CA TYR A 150 7.37 -1.87 -7.53
C TYR A 150 6.02 -2.04 -8.23
N GLY A 151 5.04 -1.26 -7.80
CA GLY A 151 3.91 -0.89 -8.60
C GLY A 151 4.50 0.03 -9.64
N LEU A 152 4.40 -0.39 -10.89
CA LEU A 152 4.57 0.45 -12.06
C LEU A 152 3.50 1.55 -12.05
N GLY A 153 3.60 2.46 -11.07
CA GLY A 153 2.60 3.43 -10.71
C GLY A 153 3.26 4.63 -10.04
N GLY A 154 3.84 5.51 -10.86
CA GLY A 154 3.94 6.94 -10.56
C GLY A 154 4.87 7.39 -9.43
N GLY A 155 5.76 6.54 -8.91
CA GLY A 155 6.76 6.93 -7.91
C GLY A 155 7.89 7.73 -8.55
N GLY A 156 7.68 9.04 -8.72
CA GLY A 156 8.67 10.00 -9.20
C GLY A 156 9.10 9.71 -10.63
N ALA A 157 8.70 10.55 -11.59
CA ALA A 157 9.42 10.59 -12.86
C ALA A 157 10.90 10.72 -12.52
N SER A 158 11.68 9.65 -12.74
CA SER A 158 13.08 9.81 -13.07
C SER A 158 13.05 10.87 -14.15
N ALA A 159 13.50 12.09 -13.81
CA ALA A 159 13.40 13.24 -14.69
C ALA A 159 13.83 12.73 -16.06
N PRO A 160 12.92 12.71 -17.06
CA PRO A 160 13.20 12.03 -18.32
C PRO A 160 14.52 12.61 -18.78
N LEU A 161 15.53 11.74 -18.96
CA LEU A 161 16.83 12.19 -19.40
C LEU A 161 16.58 12.97 -20.68
N VAL A 162 16.61 14.30 -20.57
CA VAL A 162 16.11 15.16 -21.63
C VAL A 162 17.13 15.01 -22.74
N ARG A 163 16.73 14.31 -23.81
CA ARG A 163 17.55 14.19 -24.99
C ARG A 163 17.26 15.39 -25.88
N ASP A 164 18.30 15.99 -26.45
CA ASP A 164 18.12 16.98 -27.51
C ASP A 164 17.51 16.34 -28.77
N ALA A 165 17.24 17.16 -29.78
CA ALA A 165 16.66 16.70 -31.05
C ALA A 165 17.56 15.67 -31.76
N GLU A 166 18.84 15.61 -31.38
CA GLU A 166 19.86 14.69 -31.88
C GLU A 166 20.05 13.45 -30.99
N GLY A 167 19.22 13.29 -29.95
CA GLY A 167 19.25 12.11 -29.07
C GLY A 167 20.37 12.13 -28.02
N LYS A 168 21.10 13.23 -27.85
CA LYS A 168 22.16 13.37 -26.84
C LYS A 168 21.57 13.78 -25.51
N LEU A 169 22.13 13.26 -24.43
CA LEU A 169 21.78 13.68 -23.07
C LEU A 169 22.10 15.16 -22.92
N MET A 170 21.08 15.98 -22.66
CA MET A 170 21.30 17.39 -22.35
C MET A 170 22.16 17.51 -21.09
N PRO A 171 23.11 18.46 -21.04
CA PRO A 171 23.84 18.75 -19.81
C PRO A 171 22.84 19.09 -18.71
N ILE A 172 22.92 18.40 -17.57
CA ILE A 172 22.16 18.77 -16.38
C ILE A 172 22.69 20.13 -15.93
N ASP A 173 21.85 21.16 -15.99
CA ASP A 173 22.18 22.47 -15.44
C ASP A 173 22.17 22.36 -13.91
N MET A 174 23.32 22.01 -13.33
CA MET A 174 23.48 21.86 -11.90
C MET A 174 23.41 23.23 -11.23
N LYS A 175 22.45 23.39 -10.32
CA LYS A 175 22.26 24.60 -9.52
C LYS A 175 22.36 24.28 -8.04
N ASN A 176 23.00 25.17 -7.30
CA ASN A 176 22.93 25.19 -5.85
C ASN A 176 21.79 26.09 -5.40
N TYR A 177 21.32 25.83 -4.18
CA TYR A 177 20.29 26.61 -3.51
C TYR A 177 20.84 27.08 -2.17
N THR A 178 20.60 28.33 -1.86
CA THR A 178 20.91 28.93 -0.56
C THR A 178 19.60 29.33 0.07
N PHE A 179 19.40 29.00 1.34
CA PHE A 179 18.15 29.28 2.04
C PHE A 179 18.36 30.43 3.02
N VAL A 180 17.43 31.37 3.03
CA VAL A 180 17.49 32.57 3.87
C VAL A 180 16.20 32.67 4.66
N TYR A 181 16.30 32.72 5.99
CA TYR A 181 15.13 32.83 6.84
C TYR A 181 14.54 34.25 6.79
N LYS A 182 13.25 34.33 6.43
CA LYS A 182 12.43 35.56 6.34
C LYS A 182 11.14 35.46 7.18
N GLY A 183 11.04 34.46 8.04
CA GLY A 183 9.97 34.36 9.03
C GLY A 183 10.21 35.28 10.24
N GLY A 184 9.22 35.32 11.12
CA GLY A 184 9.22 36.04 12.38
C GLY A 184 9.85 35.24 13.53
N GLU A 185 9.32 35.43 14.73
CA GLU A 185 9.75 34.66 15.89
C GLU A 185 8.92 33.38 16.03
N PHE A 186 9.55 32.32 16.52
CA PHE A 186 8.89 31.07 16.86
C PHE A 186 9.41 30.54 18.18
N ALA A 187 8.56 29.79 18.88
CA ALA A 187 8.87 29.17 20.15
C ALA A 187 9.02 27.65 19.98
N VAL A 188 9.96 27.06 20.72
CA VAL A 188 10.14 25.62 20.82
C VAL A 188 9.93 25.23 22.28
N PRO A 189 9.01 24.32 22.59
CA PRO A 189 8.78 23.89 23.98
C PRO A 189 9.99 23.10 24.48
N GLU A 190 10.36 23.22 25.75
CA GLU A 190 11.53 22.53 26.34
C GLU A 190 11.48 21.01 26.17
N MET A 191 10.28 20.44 26.22
CA MET A 191 10.01 19.02 26.06
C MET A 191 8.94 18.82 24.99
N LYS A 192 9.06 17.75 24.21
CA LYS A 192 8.02 17.33 23.27
C LYS A 192 7.98 15.82 23.12
N ASP A 193 6.77 15.33 22.91
CA ASP A 193 6.50 13.90 22.80
C ASP A 193 7.03 13.35 21.47
N VAL A 194 7.86 12.31 21.56
CA VAL A 194 8.17 11.41 20.45
C VAL A 194 7.16 10.27 20.50
N LEU A 195 6.66 9.85 19.35
CA LEU A 195 5.66 8.80 19.27
C LEU A 195 6.26 7.57 18.61
N LYS A 196 6.22 6.42 19.28
CA LYS A 196 6.62 5.14 18.70
C LYS A 196 5.40 4.39 18.23
N ARG A 197 5.33 4.08 16.94
CA ARG A 197 4.20 3.35 16.36
C ARG A 197 4.17 1.92 16.89
N ILE A 198 3.00 1.50 17.35
CA ILE A 198 2.70 0.13 17.72
C ILE A 198 2.14 -0.56 16.48
N LYS A 199 3.04 -1.30 15.83
CA LYS A 199 2.72 -2.14 14.68
C LYS A 199 1.85 -3.31 15.11
N GLY A 200 1.23 -3.93 14.12
CA GLY A 200 0.33 -5.06 14.33
C GLY A 200 -1.11 -4.62 14.42
N VAL A 201 -1.99 -5.50 13.94
CA VAL A 201 -3.40 -5.42 14.27
C VAL A 201 -3.62 -6.21 15.56
N ASN A 202 -3.81 -5.53 16.69
CA ASN A 202 -4.21 -6.15 17.98
C ASN A 202 -5.62 -6.76 17.95
N ALA A 203 -6.14 -7.08 16.77
CA ALA A 203 -7.31 -7.92 16.69
C ALA A 203 -6.88 -9.30 17.20
N ASN A 204 -7.61 -9.82 18.18
CA ASN A 204 -7.63 -11.25 18.50
C ASN A 204 -8.20 -12.03 17.29
N LEU A 205 -7.64 -11.82 16.10
CA LEU A 205 -7.84 -12.65 14.93
C LEU A 205 -7.27 -13.98 15.35
N ASP A 206 -8.16 -14.94 15.60
CA ASP A 206 -7.78 -16.31 15.84
C ASP A 206 -7.21 -16.87 14.55
N VAL A 207 -5.91 -16.61 14.33
CA VAL A 207 -5.13 -17.12 13.21
C VAL A 207 -5.17 -18.65 13.21
N THR A 208 -5.28 -19.27 14.37
CA THR A 208 -5.42 -20.74 14.46
C THR A 208 -6.76 -21.21 13.89
N GLY A 209 -7.83 -20.42 14.07
CA GLY A 209 -9.11 -20.63 13.41
C GLY A 209 -9.02 -20.52 11.88
N ILE A 210 -8.35 -19.48 11.37
CA ILE A 210 -8.18 -19.28 9.92
C ILE A 210 -7.28 -20.38 9.32
N ALA A 211 -6.16 -20.72 9.96
CA ALA A 211 -5.23 -21.74 9.50
C ALA A 211 -5.84 -23.15 9.53
N ARG A 212 -6.74 -23.45 10.48
CA ARG A 212 -7.51 -24.70 10.53
C ARG A 212 -8.55 -24.79 9.42
N VAL A 213 -9.21 -23.68 9.09
CA VAL A 213 -10.15 -23.60 7.96
C VAL A 213 -9.42 -23.73 6.62
N LEU A 214 -8.19 -23.20 6.53
CA LEU A 214 -7.30 -23.33 5.38
C LEU A 214 -6.47 -24.61 5.41
N ASN A 215 -6.95 -25.71 6.00
CA ASN A 215 -6.29 -27.00 5.84
C ASN A 215 -6.38 -27.44 4.36
N LEU A 216 -5.43 -26.98 3.54
CA LEU A 216 -5.40 -27.13 2.09
C LEU A 216 -5.23 -28.59 1.64
N GLY A 217 -5.27 -29.56 2.56
CA GLY A 217 -5.19 -31.00 2.31
C GLY A 217 -3.83 -31.50 1.81
N ALA A 218 -3.02 -30.63 1.22
CA ALA A 218 -1.68 -30.92 0.73
C ALA A 218 -0.61 -30.76 1.83
N VAL A 219 -0.88 -29.95 2.85
CA VAL A 219 0.06 -29.65 3.93
C VAL A 219 -0.68 -29.64 5.26
N ASN A 220 -0.14 -30.36 6.24
CA ASN A 220 -0.62 -30.29 7.61
C ASN A 220 -0.08 -29.00 8.26
N THR A 221 -0.90 -27.95 8.36
CA THR A 221 -0.50 -26.69 8.99
C THR A 221 -0.23 -26.85 10.49
N ASP A 222 -0.81 -27.85 11.16
CA ASP A 222 -0.58 -28.11 12.59
C ASP A 222 0.87 -28.58 12.86
N SER A 223 1.62 -29.02 11.84
CA SER A 223 3.04 -29.41 12.02
C SER A 223 4.01 -28.23 12.14
N PHE A 224 3.53 -26.99 12.02
CA PHE A 224 4.36 -25.78 12.07
C PHE A 224 4.01 -24.98 13.33
N PRO A 225 4.72 -25.19 14.45
CA PRO A 225 4.46 -24.42 15.66
C PRO A 225 4.83 -22.95 15.46
N GLY A 226 4.00 -22.04 15.97
CA GLY A 226 4.23 -20.60 15.88
C GLY A 226 3.92 -19.99 14.51
N LEU A 227 3.07 -20.64 13.69
CA LEU A 227 2.53 -20.01 12.49
C LEU A 227 1.77 -18.73 12.85
N ASP A 228 2.04 -17.68 12.09
CA ASP A 228 1.35 -16.41 12.15
C ASP A 228 0.85 -16.00 10.75
N LEU A 229 -0.23 -15.23 10.71
CA LEU A 229 -0.80 -14.71 9.49
C LEU A 229 -0.28 -13.31 9.28
N GLN A 230 0.69 -13.16 8.37
CA GLN A 230 1.29 -11.86 8.11
C GLN A 230 0.51 -11.03 7.09
N ASN A 231 0.02 -11.65 6.01
CA ASN A 231 -0.60 -10.95 4.89
C ASN A 231 -1.88 -11.62 4.41
N ILE A 232 -2.90 -10.82 4.10
CA ILE A 232 -4.12 -11.24 3.41
C ILE A 232 -4.20 -10.49 2.08
N ASN A 233 -4.35 -11.23 0.98
CA ASN A 233 -4.55 -10.68 -0.37
C ASN A 233 -5.94 -11.03 -0.87
N LEU A 234 -6.76 -10.04 -1.18
CA LEU A 234 -8.11 -10.19 -1.70
C LEU A 234 -8.18 -9.55 -3.09
N VAL A 235 -8.80 -10.22 -4.06
CA VAL A 235 -8.87 -9.71 -5.43
C VAL A 235 -10.31 -9.73 -5.93
N GLN A 236 -10.82 -8.56 -6.31
CA GLN A 236 -12.08 -8.39 -7.00
C GLN A 236 -11.83 -8.50 -8.51
N ARG A 237 -12.51 -9.45 -9.17
CA ARG A 237 -12.32 -9.76 -10.59
C ARG A 237 -13.33 -9.11 -11.52
N ASP A 238 -14.45 -8.62 -10.97
CA ASP A 238 -15.52 -8.02 -11.74
C ASP A 238 -15.30 -6.50 -11.91
N GLY A 239 -15.64 -5.98 -13.10
CA GLY A 239 -15.62 -4.54 -13.36
C GLY A 239 -14.22 -3.91 -13.29
N PHE A 240 -14.14 -2.68 -12.79
CA PHE A 240 -12.88 -2.05 -12.39
C PHE A 240 -12.50 -2.54 -10.98
N GLY A 241 -12.22 -3.84 -10.87
CA GLY A 241 -11.97 -4.48 -9.58
C GLY A 241 -10.64 -4.07 -8.93
N TYR A 242 -10.52 -4.32 -7.63
CA TYR A 242 -9.34 -4.00 -6.83
C TYR A 242 -8.64 -5.25 -6.26
N ALA A 243 -7.33 -5.15 -6.10
CA ALA A 243 -6.51 -6.02 -5.27
C ALA A 243 -6.23 -5.32 -3.93
N LEU A 244 -6.79 -5.86 -2.85
CA LEU A 244 -6.53 -5.45 -1.47
C LEU A 244 -5.38 -6.28 -0.91
N ASN A 245 -4.37 -5.60 -0.36
CA ASN A 245 -3.33 -6.21 0.46
C ASN A 245 -3.44 -5.67 1.88
N ILE A 246 -3.60 -6.58 2.84
CA ILE A 246 -3.68 -6.28 4.26
C ILE A 246 -2.45 -6.92 4.91
N ASN A 247 -1.53 -6.10 5.38
CA ASN A 247 -0.37 -6.53 6.15
C ASN A 247 -0.72 -6.41 7.65
N LEU A 248 -0.95 -7.55 8.29
CA LEU A 248 -1.38 -7.62 9.69
C LEU A 248 -0.25 -7.32 10.68
N ASP A 249 0.99 -7.62 10.30
CA ASP A 249 2.19 -7.33 11.09
C ASP A 249 2.50 -5.82 11.09
N GLU A 250 2.41 -5.17 9.94
CA GLU A 250 2.56 -3.71 9.85
C GLU A 250 1.28 -2.95 10.20
N GLY A 251 0.14 -3.64 10.33
CA GLY A 251 -1.17 -3.00 10.49
C GLY A 251 -1.50 -2.04 9.35
N ALA A 252 -1.19 -2.43 8.11
CA ALA A 252 -1.31 -1.58 6.93
C ALA A 252 -2.27 -2.19 5.90
N ILE A 253 -3.04 -1.35 5.23
CA ILE A 253 -3.89 -1.72 4.10
C ILE A 253 -3.42 -0.93 2.88
N SER A 254 -3.25 -1.63 1.76
CA SER A 254 -3.13 -1.01 0.46
C SER A 254 -4.18 -1.57 -0.49
N ILE A 255 -4.68 -0.69 -1.36
CA ILE A 255 -5.65 -1.04 -2.40
C ILE A 255 -5.00 -0.68 -3.72
N ASN A 256 -5.00 -1.63 -4.65
CA ASN A 256 -4.45 -1.45 -5.98
C ASN A 256 -5.49 -1.84 -7.01
N GLN A 257 -5.42 -1.26 -8.19
CA GLN A 257 -6.20 -1.73 -9.32
C GLN A 257 -5.86 -3.20 -9.59
N ASN A 258 -6.87 -4.01 -9.84
CA ASN A 258 -6.65 -5.34 -10.37
C ASN A 258 -6.44 -5.22 -11.89
N GLY A 259 -5.17 -5.29 -12.31
CA GLY A 259 -4.78 -5.12 -13.71
C GLY A 259 -5.58 -6.01 -14.67
N ASP A 260 -5.82 -7.27 -14.32
CA ASP A 260 -6.57 -8.21 -15.18
C ASP A 260 -8.02 -7.77 -15.38
N ALA A 261 -8.68 -7.33 -14.30
CA ALA A 261 -10.06 -6.86 -14.35
C ALA A 261 -10.18 -5.55 -15.15
N TRP A 262 -9.25 -4.63 -14.93
CA TRP A 262 -9.20 -3.35 -15.62
C TRP A 262 -8.89 -3.52 -17.11
N LEU A 263 -7.91 -4.35 -17.47
CA LEU A 263 -7.55 -4.66 -18.86
C LEU A 263 -8.72 -5.30 -19.62
N ALA A 264 -9.46 -6.21 -19.00
CA ALA A 264 -10.65 -6.82 -19.61
C ALA A 264 -11.74 -5.78 -19.94
N LYS A 265 -11.85 -4.71 -19.14
CA LYS A 265 -12.75 -3.58 -19.42
C LYS A 265 -12.15 -2.56 -20.39
N CYS A 266 -10.83 -2.48 -20.48
CA CYS A 266 -10.11 -1.56 -21.35
C CYS A 266 -9.94 -2.02 -22.80
N GLN A 267 -10.67 -3.06 -23.24
CA GLN A 267 -10.73 -3.46 -24.65
C GLN A 267 -11.66 -2.57 -25.51
N VAL A 268 -12.30 -1.56 -24.91
CA VAL A 268 -13.08 -0.52 -25.61
C VAL A 268 -12.22 0.72 -25.95
N PRO A 269 -12.60 1.52 -26.96
CA PRO A 269 -11.80 2.66 -27.48
C PRO A 269 -11.36 3.71 -26.44
N ASP A 270 -12.06 3.79 -25.31
CA ASP A 270 -11.83 4.77 -24.24
C ASP A 270 -10.55 4.52 -23.42
N CYS A 271 -9.94 3.33 -23.50
CA CYS A 271 -8.62 3.07 -22.92
C CYS A 271 -7.49 3.09 -23.96
N SER A 272 -7.70 3.67 -25.13
CA SER A 272 -6.66 3.76 -26.15
C SER A 272 -5.44 4.55 -25.65
N ASP A 273 -4.26 4.16 -26.14
CA ASP A 273 -2.92 4.77 -25.89
C ASP A 273 -2.79 6.23 -26.35
N GLN A 274 -3.90 6.95 -26.47
CA GLN A 274 -3.88 8.38 -26.76
C GLN A 274 -3.16 9.09 -25.62
N ARG A 275 -2.02 9.67 -25.94
CA ARG A 275 -1.26 10.54 -25.07
C ARG A 275 -2.18 11.60 -24.45
N MET A 276 -2.15 11.72 -23.13
CA MET A 276 -2.88 12.75 -22.39
C MET A 276 -2.52 14.14 -22.91
N LYS A 277 -3.54 14.97 -23.12
CA LYS A 277 -3.40 16.40 -23.33
C LYS A 277 -3.72 17.14 -22.04
N LYS A 278 -3.34 18.42 -21.99
CA LYS A 278 -3.60 19.26 -20.80
C LYS A 278 -5.10 19.41 -20.54
N GLU A 279 -5.90 19.42 -21.60
CA GLU A 279 -7.35 19.56 -21.53
C GLU A 279 -8.04 18.29 -21.00
N ASP A 280 -7.36 17.14 -21.04
CA ASP A 280 -7.86 15.87 -20.51
C ASP A 280 -7.65 15.75 -18.99
N VAL A 281 -6.82 16.63 -18.40
CA VAL A 281 -6.53 16.66 -16.97
C VAL A 281 -7.75 17.21 -16.23
N LEU A 282 -8.25 16.43 -15.27
CA LEU A 282 -9.36 16.86 -14.41
C LEU A 282 -8.92 17.99 -13.48
N PRO A 283 -9.80 18.98 -13.18
CA PRO A 283 -9.55 19.96 -12.14
C PRO A 283 -9.35 19.31 -10.76
N ASP A 284 -8.54 19.92 -9.89
CA ASP A 284 -8.23 19.37 -8.56
C ASP A 284 -9.48 19.04 -7.72
N GLU A 285 -10.51 19.89 -7.76
CA GLU A 285 -11.78 19.67 -7.06
C GLU A 285 -12.50 18.40 -7.53
N GLU A 286 -12.42 18.08 -8.82
CA GLU A 286 -13.00 16.88 -9.41
C GLU A 286 -12.22 15.63 -8.98
N VAL A 287 -10.88 15.71 -8.98
CA VAL A 287 -9.99 14.63 -8.54
C VAL A 287 -10.24 14.31 -7.06
N ILE A 288 -10.29 15.35 -6.21
CA ILE A 288 -10.60 15.23 -4.78
C ILE A 288 -11.99 14.62 -4.58
N ARG A 289 -13.01 15.05 -5.34
CA ARG A 289 -14.36 14.48 -5.23
C ARG A 289 -14.39 12.98 -5.55
N ILE A 290 -13.62 12.53 -6.55
CA ILE A 290 -13.50 11.10 -6.88
C ILE A 290 -12.85 10.33 -5.73
N ALA A 291 -11.78 10.88 -5.13
CA ALA A 291 -11.11 10.28 -3.98
C ALA A 291 -12.02 10.23 -2.73
N ASP A 292 -12.73 11.32 -2.41
CA ASP A 292 -13.67 11.40 -1.29
C ASP A 292 -14.83 10.40 -1.44
N ASN A 293 -15.37 10.25 -2.66
CA ASN A 293 -16.41 9.27 -2.94
C ASN A 293 -15.92 7.84 -2.69
N PHE A 294 -14.70 7.52 -3.12
CA PHE A 294 -14.10 6.20 -2.89
C PHE A 294 -13.91 5.93 -1.39
N ILE A 295 -13.39 6.90 -0.65
CA ILE A 295 -13.23 6.83 0.81
C ILE A 295 -14.58 6.57 1.50
N SER A 296 -15.60 7.34 1.13
CA SER A 296 -16.94 7.22 1.72
C SER A 296 -17.62 5.90 1.35
N GLU A 297 -17.49 5.44 0.10
CA GLU A 297 -18.08 4.18 -0.38
C GLU A 297 -17.50 2.96 0.37
N HIS A 298 -16.22 3.01 0.71
CA HIS A 298 -15.53 1.93 1.41
C HIS A 298 -15.44 2.09 2.93
N GLY A 299 -16.04 3.14 3.49
CA GLY A 299 -16.09 3.37 4.94
C GLY A 299 -14.71 3.55 5.57
N ILE A 300 -13.78 4.19 4.85
CA ILE A 300 -12.44 4.49 5.36
C ILE A 300 -12.54 5.63 6.38
N ASP A 301 -12.00 5.44 7.57
CA ASP A 301 -12.03 6.45 8.62
C ASP A 301 -11.05 7.59 8.31
N MET A 302 -11.59 8.82 8.27
CA MET A 302 -10.85 10.05 7.97
C MET A 302 -10.65 10.94 9.19
N SER A 303 -11.04 10.49 10.39
CA SER A 303 -11.04 11.27 11.62
C SER A 303 -9.67 11.84 12.02
N HIS A 304 -8.59 11.21 11.55
CA HIS A 304 -7.20 11.58 11.84
C HIS A 304 -6.46 12.20 10.65
N TYR A 305 -7.16 12.51 9.57
CA TYR A 305 -6.56 13.13 8.39
C TYR A 305 -7.05 14.56 8.21
N ASP A 306 -6.24 15.39 7.56
CA ASP A 306 -6.57 16.76 7.21
C ASP A 306 -7.21 16.86 5.83
N ARG A 307 -7.57 18.10 5.45
CA ARG A 307 -8.09 18.39 4.11
C ARG A 307 -7.13 17.87 3.02
N PRO A 308 -7.66 17.24 1.97
CA PRO A 308 -6.85 16.72 0.89
C PRO A 308 -6.20 17.82 0.07
N ARG A 309 -5.13 17.45 -0.63
CA ARG A 309 -4.53 18.24 -1.72
C ARG A 309 -4.12 17.34 -2.87
N VAL A 310 -4.11 17.89 -4.08
CA VAL A 310 -3.58 17.22 -5.26
C VAL A 310 -2.09 17.52 -5.39
N SER A 311 -1.29 16.51 -5.75
CA SER A 311 0.13 16.69 -6.06
C SER A 311 0.31 17.43 -7.38
N ASP A 312 1.08 18.51 -7.35
CA ASP A 312 1.35 19.41 -8.47
C ASP A 312 2.74 19.17 -9.12
N ASP A 313 3.38 18.04 -8.81
CA ASP A 313 4.76 17.74 -9.22
C ASP A 313 4.96 17.79 -10.74
N TRP A 314 4.04 17.17 -11.49
CA TRP A 314 4.12 17.17 -12.95
C TRP A 314 3.80 18.54 -13.55
N VAL A 315 2.97 19.35 -12.88
CA VAL A 315 2.59 20.69 -13.34
C VAL A 315 3.81 21.60 -13.37
N ARG A 316 4.65 21.55 -12.32
CA ARG A 316 5.91 22.32 -12.30
C ARG A 316 6.84 21.91 -13.44
N ALA A 317 6.99 20.60 -13.64
CA ALA A 317 7.79 20.08 -14.75
C ALA A 317 7.23 20.53 -16.12
N TYR A 318 5.91 20.47 -16.32
CA TYR A 318 5.22 20.93 -17.53
C TYR A 318 5.43 22.43 -17.79
N MET A 319 5.33 23.27 -16.75
CA MET A 319 5.48 24.73 -16.88
C MET A 319 6.90 25.13 -17.28
N SER A 320 7.90 24.38 -16.82
CA SER A 320 9.32 24.60 -17.18
C SER A 320 9.74 23.98 -18.52
N ALA A 321 8.90 23.13 -19.12
CA ALA A 321 9.24 22.40 -20.34
C ALA A 321 9.33 23.33 -21.57
N ARG A 322 10.38 23.16 -22.38
CA ARG A 322 10.57 23.92 -23.63
C ARG A 322 9.55 23.54 -24.71
N ALA A 323 9.30 22.24 -24.88
CA ALA A 323 8.35 21.69 -25.83
C ALA A 323 7.13 21.14 -25.07
N LYS A 324 6.10 21.97 -24.90
CA LYS A 324 4.89 21.60 -24.15
C LYS A 324 4.06 20.53 -24.85
N ASP A 325 4.05 20.53 -26.17
CA ASP A 325 3.32 19.55 -26.99
C ASP A 325 3.92 18.14 -26.87
N ASP A 326 5.21 18.07 -26.55
CA ASP A 326 5.96 16.82 -26.33
C ASP A 326 6.19 16.50 -24.85
N PHE A 327 5.53 17.20 -23.93
CA PHE A 327 5.63 16.88 -22.51
C PHE A 327 4.77 15.66 -22.15
N TYR A 328 5.26 14.78 -21.28
CA TYR A 328 4.49 13.64 -20.79
C TYR A 328 3.56 14.10 -19.66
N ILE A 329 2.26 14.17 -19.94
CA ILE A 329 1.24 14.45 -18.93
C ILE A 329 0.82 13.11 -18.32
N PRO A 330 0.94 12.91 -17.00
CA PRO A 330 0.48 11.69 -16.35
C PRO A 330 -1.01 11.46 -16.56
N GLU A 331 -1.41 10.19 -16.71
CA GLU A 331 -2.83 9.81 -16.80
C GLU A 331 -3.55 9.85 -15.46
N SER A 332 -2.82 10.08 -14.38
CA SER A 332 -3.33 10.10 -13.03
C SER A 332 -2.79 11.24 -12.19
N ALA A 333 -3.56 11.62 -11.18
CA ALA A 333 -3.18 12.56 -10.15
C ALA A 333 -3.19 11.89 -8.78
N GLU A 334 -2.23 12.25 -7.94
CA GLU A 334 -2.18 11.81 -6.54
C GLU A 334 -2.91 12.83 -5.66
N VAL A 335 -3.82 12.33 -4.82
CA VAL A 335 -4.49 13.08 -3.74
C VAL A 335 -3.91 12.62 -2.42
N VAL A 336 -3.35 13.55 -1.64
CA VAL A 336 -2.80 13.28 -0.31
C VAL A 336 -3.71 13.88 0.75
N TYR A 337 -4.16 13.04 1.68
CA TYR A 337 -4.86 13.42 2.90
C TYR A 337 -3.84 13.40 4.04
N PRO A 338 -3.36 14.56 4.52
CA PRO A 338 -2.27 14.62 5.50
C PRO A 338 -2.65 13.99 6.83
N LEU A 339 -1.78 13.16 7.41
CA LEU A 339 -1.99 12.59 8.74
C LEU A 339 -1.84 13.70 9.80
N LYS A 340 -2.81 13.76 10.73
CA LYS A 340 -2.81 14.65 11.89
C LYS A 340 -2.73 13.83 13.18
N ILE A 341 -1.69 14.11 13.96
CA ILE A 341 -1.55 13.58 15.32
C ILE A 341 -1.50 14.77 16.26
N ASN A 342 -2.39 14.82 17.25
CA ASN A 342 -2.52 15.95 18.18
C ASN A 342 -2.66 17.32 17.48
N GLN A 343 -3.42 17.38 16.37
CA GLN A 343 -3.59 18.56 15.50
C GLN A 343 -2.32 19.01 14.75
N GLU A 344 -1.23 18.25 14.84
CA GLU A 344 0.01 18.52 14.14
C GLU A 344 0.18 17.57 12.95
N LYS A 345 0.79 18.07 11.87
CA LYS A 345 0.94 17.30 10.64
C LYS A 345 2.21 16.46 10.66
N VAL A 346 2.20 15.37 9.88
CA VAL A 346 3.40 14.58 9.59
C VAL A 346 4.00 15.05 8.26
N PHE A 347 5.30 15.28 8.22
CA PHE A 347 6.05 15.75 7.05
C PHE A 347 7.07 14.71 6.61
N ASP A 348 7.31 14.68 5.30
CA ASP A 348 8.45 14.05 4.69
C ASP A 348 9.70 14.90 4.95
N GLU A 349 10.72 14.28 5.51
CA GLU A 349 11.94 14.99 5.92
C GLU A 349 12.69 15.62 4.74
N TYR A 350 12.68 14.98 3.58
CA TYR A 350 13.49 15.38 2.43
C TYR A 350 12.83 16.46 1.57
N SER A 351 11.53 16.33 1.33
CA SER A 351 10.75 17.23 0.49
C SER A 351 9.99 18.29 1.28
N GLY A 352 9.77 18.07 2.58
CA GLY A 352 8.89 18.91 3.39
C GLY A 352 7.41 18.80 3.03
N LYS A 353 7.04 17.83 2.18
CA LYS A 353 5.65 17.55 1.84
C LYS A 353 4.96 16.84 3.00
N GLU A 354 3.71 17.16 3.25
CA GLU A 354 2.93 16.49 4.30
C GLU A 354 2.64 15.03 3.87
N GLN A 355 2.75 14.08 4.78
CA GLN A 355 2.52 12.66 4.56
C GLN A 355 1.18 12.22 5.15
N GLY A 356 0.58 11.17 4.58
CA GLY A 356 -0.65 10.60 5.10
C GLY A 356 -1.22 9.53 4.18
N LEU A 357 -2.54 9.51 4.04
CA LEU A 357 -3.25 8.62 3.13
C LEU A 357 -3.16 9.19 1.70
N SER A 358 -2.62 8.41 0.77
CA SER A 358 -2.47 8.79 -0.63
C SER A 358 -3.40 7.96 -1.52
N LEU A 359 -4.15 8.61 -2.40
CA LEU A 359 -4.97 7.99 -3.43
C LEU A 359 -4.54 8.45 -4.81
N THR A 360 -4.38 7.54 -5.76
CA THR A 360 -4.09 7.89 -7.15
C THR A 360 -5.38 7.79 -7.96
N VAL A 361 -5.78 8.85 -8.65
CA VAL A 361 -7.00 8.92 -9.46
C VAL A 361 -6.64 8.99 -10.94
N ASN A 362 -7.22 8.11 -11.75
CA ASN A 362 -7.10 8.16 -13.21
C ASN A 362 -7.99 9.27 -13.78
N HIS A 363 -7.43 10.18 -14.58
CA HIS A 363 -8.14 11.31 -15.17
C HIS A 363 -9.19 10.86 -16.21
N LYS A 364 -8.84 9.91 -17.09
CA LYS A 364 -9.73 9.43 -18.16
C LYS A 364 -10.87 8.60 -17.60
N LEU A 365 -10.55 7.62 -16.76
CA LEU A 365 -11.50 6.66 -16.21
C LEU A 365 -12.31 7.23 -15.04
N LYS A 366 -11.84 8.31 -14.42
CA LYS A 366 -12.44 8.94 -13.23
C LYS A 366 -12.61 7.92 -12.09
N LYS A 367 -11.57 7.12 -11.85
CA LYS A 367 -11.53 6.07 -10.83
C LYS A 367 -10.25 6.14 -10.02
N VAL A 368 -10.35 5.82 -8.73
CA VAL A 368 -9.19 5.54 -7.90
C VAL A 368 -8.51 4.28 -8.42
N MET A 369 -7.21 4.36 -8.67
CA MET A 369 -6.33 3.27 -9.09
C MET A 369 -5.63 2.65 -7.88
N THR A 370 -5.15 3.47 -6.95
CA THR A 370 -4.41 2.98 -5.79
C THR A 370 -4.76 3.77 -4.54
N LEU A 371 -4.64 3.14 -3.39
CA LEU A 371 -4.68 3.75 -2.06
C LEU A 371 -3.55 3.14 -1.20
N TYR A 372 -2.77 4.01 -0.57
CA TYR A 372 -1.67 3.66 0.32
C TYR A 372 -1.65 4.58 1.55
N GLY A 373 -0.93 4.18 2.59
CA GLY A 373 -0.81 4.98 3.82
C GLY A 373 -1.98 4.81 4.78
N LEU A 374 -2.88 3.85 4.54
CA LEU A 374 -3.90 3.44 5.50
C LEU A 374 -3.28 2.48 6.51
N ASN A 375 -2.93 3.01 7.67
CA ASN A 375 -2.14 2.34 8.69
C ASN A 375 -2.87 2.34 10.03
N THR A 376 -2.54 1.40 10.90
CA THR A 376 -2.87 1.50 12.32
C THR A 376 -2.11 2.67 12.93
N GLU A 377 -2.86 3.64 13.45
CA GLU A 377 -2.32 4.84 14.08
C GLU A 377 -2.26 4.67 15.61
N ASN A 378 -1.76 3.53 16.08
CA ASN A 378 -1.52 3.29 17.51
C ASN A 378 -0.08 3.68 17.87
N TYR A 379 0.10 4.42 18.96
CA TYR A 379 1.38 4.95 19.38
C TYR A 379 1.59 4.80 20.90
N ASP A 380 2.81 4.48 21.29
CA ASP A 380 3.32 4.86 22.60
C ASP A 380 3.94 6.27 22.49
N SER A 381 3.72 7.13 23.47
CA SER A 381 4.30 8.47 23.55
C SER A 381 5.29 8.57 24.71
N SER A 382 6.40 9.25 24.51
CA SER A 382 7.35 9.58 25.56
C SER A 382 7.95 10.97 25.33
N ALA A 383 8.08 11.76 26.39
CA ALA A 383 8.61 13.11 26.31
C ALA A 383 10.14 13.09 26.20
N TYR A 384 10.68 13.97 25.34
CA TYR A 384 12.11 14.18 25.14
C TYR A 384 12.45 15.67 25.14
N SER A 385 13.67 15.98 25.58
CA SER A 385 14.19 17.35 25.52
C SER A 385 14.37 17.83 24.09
N THR A 386 14.07 19.11 23.87
CA THR A 386 14.24 19.76 22.57
C THR A 386 15.44 20.69 22.56
N VAL A 387 15.94 20.99 21.36
CA VAL A 387 16.86 22.10 21.14
C VAL A 387 16.04 23.38 21.12
N ASN A 388 16.15 24.18 22.17
CA ASN A 388 15.46 25.47 22.27
C ASN A 388 16.28 26.66 21.71
N ASP A 389 17.50 26.40 21.21
CA ASP A 389 18.32 27.40 20.54
C ASP A 389 17.77 27.70 19.13
N ARG A 390 16.95 28.74 19.05
CA ARG A 390 16.36 29.23 17.80
C ARG A 390 17.41 29.58 16.75
N ALA A 391 18.52 30.21 17.14
CA ALA A 391 19.55 30.62 16.19
C ALA A 391 20.18 29.39 15.53
N LYS A 392 20.46 28.36 16.31
CA LYS A 392 20.98 27.08 15.82
C LYS A 392 20.01 26.36 14.89
N ILE A 393 18.71 26.36 15.21
CA ILE A 393 17.68 25.77 14.34
C ILE A 393 17.62 26.51 12.99
N ILE A 394 17.61 27.85 13.02
CA ILE A 394 17.60 28.67 11.80
C ILE A 394 18.85 28.38 10.97
N GLU A 395 20.03 28.31 11.60
CA GLU A 395 21.28 28.01 10.91
C GLU A 395 21.20 26.67 10.14
N ILE A 396 20.60 25.63 10.74
CA ILE A 396 20.40 24.35 10.05
C ILE A 396 19.38 24.46 8.93
N ALA A 397 18.30 25.21 9.12
CA ALA A 397 17.31 25.44 8.08
C ALA A 397 17.92 26.18 6.87
N GLU A 398 18.77 27.19 7.13
CA GLU A 398 19.47 27.97 6.10
C GLU A 398 20.52 27.15 5.33
N LYS A 399 21.05 26.08 5.95
CA LYS A 399 21.88 25.07 5.28
C LYS A 399 21.08 24.08 4.42
N GLY A 400 19.74 24.19 4.38
CA GLY A 400 18.86 23.28 3.65
C GLY A 400 18.51 22.01 4.44
N GLY A 401 18.67 22.03 5.76
CA GLY A 401 18.44 20.90 6.66
C GLY A 401 19.64 19.95 6.74
N PHE A 402 19.43 18.79 7.38
CA PHE A 402 20.51 17.82 7.64
C PHE A 402 20.97 17.03 6.40
N ASN A 403 20.14 16.95 5.36
CA ASN A 403 20.39 16.16 4.15
C ASN A 403 20.52 17.04 2.90
N TYR A 404 21.04 18.26 3.03
CA TYR A 404 21.27 19.11 1.87
C TYR A 404 22.55 18.70 1.14
N PHE A 405 22.45 18.55 -0.17
CA PHE A 405 23.58 18.28 -1.04
C PHE A 405 23.82 19.50 -1.93
N SER A 406 25.04 20.03 -1.89
CA SER A 406 25.52 21.07 -2.80
C SER A 406 26.41 20.45 -3.87
N TYR A 407 26.23 20.85 -5.13
CA TYR A 407 27.09 20.48 -6.25
C TYR A 407 28.28 21.44 -6.33
N PRO A 408 29.53 20.98 -6.13
CA PRO A 408 30.72 21.84 -6.25
C PRO A 408 30.86 22.49 -7.65
N GLU A 409 30.40 21.80 -8.68
CA GLU A 409 30.45 22.20 -10.09
C GLU A 409 29.28 23.08 -10.54
N ALA A 410 28.31 23.37 -9.67
CA ALA A 410 27.18 24.22 -10.02
C ALA A 410 27.65 25.63 -10.39
N LYS A 411 27.22 26.11 -11.56
CA LYS A 411 27.57 27.44 -12.08
C LYS A 411 26.62 28.53 -11.58
N LYS A 412 25.50 28.15 -10.99
CA LYS A 412 24.44 29.05 -10.53
C LYS A 412 24.01 28.67 -9.13
N THR A 413 23.81 29.69 -8.29
CA THR A 413 23.19 29.58 -6.98
C THR A 413 21.90 30.39 -6.97
N VAL A 414 20.83 29.80 -6.46
CA VAL A 414 19.51 30.43 -6.33
C VAL A 414 19.19 30.64 -4.86
N ALA A 415 18.84 31.87 -4.47
CA ALA A 415 18.41 32.18 -3.12
C ALA A 415 16.91 31.88 -2.95
N LEU A 416 16.59 31.06 -1.95
CA LEU A 416 15.24 30.69 -1.56
C LEU A 416 14.93 31.25 -0.16
N GLU A 417 13.71 31.71 0.02
CA GLU A 417 13.24 32.35 1.24
C GLU A 417 12.42 31.37 2.06
N LEU A 418 12.82 31.19 3.32
CA LEU A 418 12.10 30.37 4.30
C LEU A 418 11.12 31.24 5.09
N GLY A 419 9.88 30.78 5.20
CA GLY A 419 8.84 31.41 5.99
C GLY A 419 8.80 30.94 7.44
N ASP A 420 7.72 31.32 8.15
CA ASP A 420 7.46 30.92 9.52
C ASP A 420 7.33 29.40 9.63
N PRO A 421 8.08 28.75 10.53
CA PRO A 421 8.02 27.31 10.63
C PRO A 421 6.71 26.84 11.25
N GLN A 422 6.27 25.67 10.83
CA GLN A 422 5.14 24.96 11.41
C GLN A 422 5.66 23.78 12.24
N MET A 423 5.13 23.63 13.46
CA MET A 423 5.42 22.46 14.28
C MET A 423 4.69 21.23 13.72
N GLY A 424 5.40 20.11 13.67
CA GLY A 424 4.79 18.82 13.41
C GLY A 424 5.74 17.68 13.66
N TYR A 425 5.57 16.61 12.90
CA TYR A 425 6.33 15.38 13.06
C TYR A 425 7.01 14.99 11.75
N ILE A 426 8.11 14.24 11.84
CA ILE A 426 8.67 13.48 10.72
C ILE A 426 8.66 11.99 11.06
N ARG A 427 8.47 11.13 10.04
CA ARG A 427 8.71 9.69 10.20
C ARG A 427 10.20 9.44 10.28
N TYR A 428 10.62 8.77 11.34
CA TYR A 428 11.99 8.40 11.63
C TYR A 428 12.05 6.91 11.94
N TYR A 429 12.97 6.19 11.30
CA TYR A 429 13.16 4.76 11.52
C TYR A 429 14.37 4.53 12.41
N ASP A 430 14.14 3.93 13.56
CA ASP A 430 15.15 3.60 14.55
C ASP A 430 15.44 2.09 14.52
N PHE A 431 16.64 1.73 14.06
CA PHE A 431 17.06 0.33 13.92
C PHE A 431 17.97 -0.08 15.07
N ARG A 432 17.47 -0.82 16.05
CA ARG A 432 18.25 -1.31 17.20
C ARG A 432 18.01 -2.79 17.42
N ASP A 433 19.07 -3.53 17.72
CA ASP A 433 19.01 -4.96 18.05
C ASP A 433 18.25 -5.81 17.01
N GLY A 434 18.43 -5.50 15.73
CA GLY A 434 17.75 -6.18 14.62
C GLY A 434 16.26 -5.85 14.47
N LYS A 435 15.75 -4.88 15.25
CA LYS A 435 14.37 -4.42 15.19
C LYS A 435 14.29 -3.02 14.61
N ASN A 436 13.38 -2.83 13.66
CA ASN A 436 13.06 -1.52 13.10
C ASN A 436 11.83 -0.94 13.83
N SER A 437 12.02 0.16 14.56
CA SER A 437 10.93 0.92 15.18
C SER A 437 10.62 2.14 14.34
N GLU A 438 9.34 2.36 14.04
CA GLU A 438 8.87 3.58 13.39
C GLU A 438 8.51 4.62 14.47
N LEU A 439 9.16 5.79 14.40
CA LEU A 439 8.96 6.91 15.30
C LEU A 439 8.39 8.10 14.52
N LEU A 440 7.48 8.86 15.15
CA LEU A 440 7.15 10.22 14.78
C LEU A 440 7.94 11.15 15.70
N VAL A 441 8.90 11.86 15.11
CA VAL A 441 9.81 12.75 15.83
C VAL A 441 9.37 14.20 15.60
N PRO A 442 9.21 15.01 16.66
CA PRO A 442 8.91 16.42 16.52
C PRO A 442 9.90 17.18 15.65
N ALA A 443 9.38 18.05 14.78
CA ALA A 443 10.15 18.83 13.84
C ALA A 443 9.48 20.19 13.54
N LEU A 444 10.28 21.12 13.04
CA LEU A 444 9.84 22.38 12.46
C LEU A 444 9.95 22.31 10.93
N SER A 445 8.85 22.56 10.24
CA SER A 445 8.78 22.63 8.78
C SER A 445 8.79 24.09 8.33
N PHE A 446 9.88 24.53 7.71
CA PHE A 446 10.08 25.89 7.21
C PHE A 446 9.63 25.98 5.74
N PRO A 447 8.45 26.56 5.44
CA PRO A 447 7.92 26.62 4.08
C PRO A 447 8.78 27.50 3.18
N ILE A 448 9.02 27.07 1.94
CA ILE A 448 9.74 27.86 0.94
C ILE A 448 8.74 28.79 0.25
N ARG A 449 8.94 30.10 0.36
CA ARG A 449 7.99 31.11 -0.13
C ARG A 449 8.10 31.40 -1.63
N ASN A 450 9.32 31.29 -2.19
CA ASN A 450 9.64 31.64 -3.57
C ASN A 450 10.15 30.41 -4.35
N LEU A 451 9.30 29.38 -4.47
CA LEU A 451 9.64 28.16 -5.21
C LEU A 451 10.09 28.50 -6.65
N PRO A 452 11.17 27.87 -7.15
CA PRO A 452 11.68 28.14 -8.49
C PRO A 452 10.77 27.49 -9.55
N GLU A 453 9.73 28.20 -10.00
CA GLU A 453 8.73 27.71 -10.96
C GLU A 453 9.32 27.15 -12.27
N SER A 454 10.49 27.67 -12.67
CA SER A 454 11.19 27.25 -13.89
C SER A 454 12.15 26.07 -13.70
N ASP A 455 12.29 25.52 -12.49
CA ASP A 455 13.22 24.42 -12.22
C ASP A 455 12.49 23.09 -11.98
N PRO A 456 12.41 22.20 -12.99
CA PRO A 456 11.74 20.91 -12.84
C PRO A 456 12.44 19.97 -11.86
N ASN A 457 13.72 20.21 -11.56
CA ASN A 457 14.50 19.34 -10.68
C ASN A 457 14.38 19.75 -9.21
N PHE A 458 13.74 20.88 -8.91
CA PHE A 458 13.50 21.30 -7.54
C PHE A 458 12.21 20.67 -6.99
N TYR A 459 12.34 19.86 -5.95
CA TYR A 459 11.26 19.00 -5.44
C TYR A 459 10.87 19.29 -3.97
N ARG A 460 11.53 20.25 -3.31
CA ARG A 460 11.28 20.57 -1.91
C ARG A 460 10.24 21.69 -1.78
N ASN A 461 9.28 21.54 -0.88
CA ASN A 461 8.29 22.56 -0.53
C ASN A 461 8.64 23.25 0.80
N ALA A 462 9.39 22.56 1.65
CA ALA A 462 9.82 23.04 2.95
C ALA A 462 11.21 22.47 3.31
N ILE A 463 11.89 23.13 4.24
CA ILE A 463 13.05 22.57 4.95
C ILE A 463 12.57 22.09 6.30
N VAL A 464 12.77 20.80 6.60
CA VAL A 464 12.30 20.20 7.85
C VAL A 464 13.48 19.96 8.79
N VAL A 465 13.35 20.41 10.03
CA VAL A 465 14.40 20.31 11.06
C VAL A 465 13.82 19.60 12.29
N PRO A 466 14.22 18.34 12.59
CA PRO A 466 13.84 17.69 13.84
C PRO A 466 14.37 18.49 15.03
N ILE A 467 13.60 18.57 16.12
CA ILE A 467 13.95 19.42 17.27
C ILE A 467 14.31 18.64 18.53
N ILE A 468 14.23 17.31 18.51
CA ILE A 468 14.65 16.49 19.66
C ILE A 468 16.16 16.51 19.80
N SER A 469 16.66 16.86 20.99
CA SER A 469 18.08 17.11 21.27
C SER A 469 19.00 15.96 20.87
N ASP A 470 18.60 14.72 21.17
CA ASP A 470 19.39 13.54 20.83
C ASP A 470 19.62 13.43 19.32
N ILE A 471 18.54 13.49 18.55
CA ILE A 471 18.53 13.38 17.08
C ILE A 471 19.21 14.59 16.44
N PHE A 472 18.92 15.80 16.93
CA PHE A 472 19.48 17.05 16.41
C PHE A 472 21.00 17.06 16.54
N ASN A 473 21.52 16.78 17.74
CA ASN A 473 22.95 16.88 18.01
C ASN A 473 23.74 15.77 17.32
N GLU A 474 23.19 14.56 17.23
CA GLU A 474 23.85 13.49 16.50
C GLU A 474 23.92 13.77 15.01
N ARG A 475 22.83 14.25 14.39
CA ARG A 475 22.86 14.67 12.99
C ARG A 475 23.80 15.83 12.74
N LEU A 476 23.90 16.76 13.68
CA LEU A 476 24.88 17.84 13.65
C LEU A 476 26.32 17.31 13.61
N ASN A 477 26.62 16.29 14.42
CA ASN A 477 27.95 15.67 14.46
C ASN A 477 28.25 14.85 13.19
N ASN A 478 27.22 14.29 12.55
CA ASN A 478 27.33 13.48 11.34
C ASN A 478 27.23 14.30 10.04
N MET A 479 26.93 15.60 10.11
CA MET A 479 26.96 16.45 8.93
C MET A 479 28.39 16.56 8.42
N ASN A 480 28.63 16.03 7.22
CA ASN A 480 29.88 16.28 6.52
C ASN A 480 30.06 17.79 6.38
N PRO A 481 31.25 18.34 6.66
CA PRO A 481 31.49 19.76 6.45
C PRO A 481 31.17 20.08 4.98
N VAL A 482 30.19 20.96 4.77
CA VAL A 482 29.92 21.51 3.44
C VAL A 482 31.24 22.14 3.01
N PRO A 483 31.86 21.71 1.88
CA PRO A 483 33.10 22.32 1.44
C PRO A 483 32.85 23.81 1.30
N GLU A 484 33.60 24.63 2.04
CA GLU A 484 33.54 26.09 1.90
C GLU A 484 33.73 26.41 0.42
N LEU A 485 32.69 26.94 -0.21
CA LEU A 485 32.77 27.51 -1.55
C LEU A 485 33.72 28.70 -1.42
N LYS A 486 35.02 28.47 -1.62
CA LYS A 486 36.00 29.53 -1.80
C LYS A 486 35.54 30.29 -3.04
N ILE A 487 34.90 31.43 -2.80
CA ILE A 487 34.65 32.44 -3.83
C ILE A 487 36.05 32.78 -4.36
N MET A 488 36.42 32.25 -5.52
CA MET A 488 37.62 32.70 -6.21
C MET A 488 37.38 34.16 -6.56
N GLN A 489 37.86 35.07 -5.71
CA GLN A 489 37.99 36.47 -6.07
C GLN A 489 38.88 36.48 -7.32
N GLY A 490 38.29 36.91 -8.44
CA GLY A 490 38.95 36.92 -9.74
C GLY A 490 40.27 37.67 -9.63
N GLY A 491 41.37 36.93 -9.76
CA GLY A 491 42.68 37.51 -9.98
C GLY A 491 42.64 38.28 -11.30
N GLY A 492 42.57 39.60 -11.20
CA GLY A 492 42.77 40.48 -12.33
C GLY A 492 44.11 40.16 -12.98
N ARG A 493 44.08 39.95 -14.30
CA ARG A 493 45.26 40.05 -15.15
C ARG A 493 45.77 41.49 -15.06
N GLU A 494 46.99 41.68 -14.59
CA GLU A 494 47.81 42.80 -15.03
C GLU A 494 48.57 42.36 -16.29
N GLU A 495 48.69 43.32 -17.20
CA GLU A 495 49.13 43.23 -18.61
C GLU A 495 50.57 42.76 -18.82
#